data_AF-A0A378MUD9-F1
#
_entry.id   AF-A0A378MUD9-F1
#
_cell.length_a   1.000
_cell.length_b   1.000
_cell.length_c   1.000
_cell.angle_alpha   90.00
_cell.angle_beta   90.00
_cell.angle_gamma   90.00
#
_symmetry.space_group_name_H-M   'P 1'
#
loop_
_entity.id
_entity.type
_entity.pdbx_description
1 polymer ?
#
loop_
_entity_poly.entity_id
_entity_poly.type
_entity_poly.pdbx_seq_one_letter_code
_entity_poly.pdbx_strand_id
1 'polypeptide(L)'
;MFFCVNTSPFCGQEGKFVTSRQILERLNKELVHNVALRVEETSNPDEFRVSGRGELHLSVLIENMRREGYELAVSRPKVIYAKKTAKNKSRLSK
;
A
#
# COMPACT_ATOMS: atom_id res chain seq x y z
N MET A 1 -3.42 -3.52 2.36
CA MET A 1 -2.28 -4.05 3.14
C MET A 1 -1.60 -2.87 3.81
N PHE A 2 -1.00 -3.06 4.98
CA PHE A 2 -0.18 -2.03 5.61
C PHE A 2 1.29 -2.25 5.30
N PHE A 3 1.98 -1.16 4.96
CA PHE A 3 3.42 -1.08 4.75
C PHE A 3 3.95 -0.27 5.93
N CYS A 4 4.87 -0.85 6.68
CA CYS A 4 5.38 -0.30 7.92
C CYS A 4 6.90 -0.18 7.88
N VAL A 5 7.44 0.79 8.61
CA VAL A 5 8.87 0.81 8.95
C VAL A 5 9.23 -0.49 9.69
N ASN A 6 10.39 -1.07 9.37
CA ASN A 6 10.88 -2.24 10.11
C ASN A 6 11.34 -1.82 11.52
N THR A 7 10.62 -2.26 12.54
CA THR A 7 10.95 -2.02 13.96
C THR A 7 11.54 -3.27 14.65
N SER A 8 11.91 -4.30 13.89
CA SER A 8 12.56 -5.49 14.44
C SER A 8 13.99 -5.20 14.93
N PRO A 9 14.57 -6.03 15.80
CA PRO A 9 15.96 -5.88 16.26
C PRO A 9 17.03 -5.95 15.15
N PHE A 10 16.64 -6.40 13.96
CA PHE A 10 17.52 -6.51 12.80
C PHE A 10 17.39 -5.32 11.83
N CYS A 11 16.68 -4.26 12.23
CA CYS A 11 16.45 -3.13 11.35
C CYS A 11 17.75 -2.47 10.87
N GLY A 12 17.86 -2.26 9.56
CA GLY A 12 19.02 -1.59 8.95
C GLY A 12 20.28 -2.46 8.83
N GLN A 13 20.18 -3.78 9.02
CA GLN A 13 21.29 -4.70 8.76
C GLN A 13 21.41 -5.10 7.28
N GLU A 14 20.29 -5.15 6.56
CA GLU A 14 20.25 -5.59 5.16
C GLU A 14 19.82 -4.48 4.19
N GLY A 15 18.94 -3.56 4.63
CA GLY A 15 18.42 -2.47 3.83
C GLY A 15 19.10 -1.12 4.05
N LYS A 16 19.15 -0.31 2.99
CA LYS A 16 19.68 1.07 3.01
C LYS A 16 18.60 2.09 3.32
N PHE A 17 17.36 1.80 2.92
CA PHE A 17 16.22 2.71 3.08
C PHE A 17 15.24 2.14 4.10
N VAL A 18 15.26 2.69 5.31
CA VAL A 18 14.54 2.15 6.47
C VAL A 18 13.57 3.16 7.08
N THR A 19 13.66 4.45 6.72
CA THR A 19 12.86 5.50 7.37
C THR A 19 11.47 5.63 6.76
N SER A 20 10.49 6.03 7.57
CA SER A 20 9.11 6.29 7.13
C SER A 20 9.07 7.24 5.92
N ARG A 21 9.84 8.34 5.96
CA ARG A 21 9.91 9.32 4.87
C ARG A 21 10.40 8.71 3.56
N GLN A 22 11.44 7.88 3.59
CA GLN A 22 11.96 7.23 2.38
C GLN A 22 10.92 6.27 1.78
N ILE A 23 10.20 5.52 2.63
CA ILE A 23 9.12 4.63 2.20
C ILE A 23 7.99 5.44 1.56
N LEU A 24 7.54 6.53 2.20
CA LEU A 24 6.48 7.40 1.68
C LEU A 24 6.86 8.02 0.33
N GLU A 25 8.07 8.56 0.21
CA GLU A 25 8.58 9.13 -1.05
C GLU A 25 8.58 8.08 -2.17
N ARG A 26 8.97 6.83 -1.87
CA ARG A 26 8.95 5.74 -2.85
C ARG A 26 7.54 5.32 -3.27
N LEU A 27 6.62 5.25 -2.32
CA LEU A 27 5.21 4.95 -2.58
C LEU A 27 4.56 6.07 -3.43
N ASN A 28 4.86 7.33 -3.13
CA ASN A 28 4.39 8.48 -3.91
C ASN A 28 4.95 8.48 -5.34
N LYS A 29 6.21 8.08 -5.52
CA LYS A 29 6.79 7.89 -6.85
C LYS A 29 6.07 6.80 -7.66
N GLU A 30 5.63 5.74 -6.99
CA GLU A 30 4.86 4.67 -7.63
C GLU A 30 3.48 5.17 -8.10
N LEU A 31 2.81 6.00 -7.30
CA LEU A 31 1.48 6.56 -7.63
C LEU A 31 1.45 7.33 -8.95
N VAL A 32 2.56 7.95 -9.36
CA VAL A 32 2.66 8.70 -10.61
C VAL A 32 2.42 7.81 -11.83
N HIS A 33 2.87 6.56 -11.79
CA HIS A 33 2.83 5.64 -12.93
C HIS A 33 1.73 4.58 -12.76
N ASN A 34 1.36 4.28 -11.52
CA ASN A 34 0.50 3.16 -11.17
C ASN A 34 -0.91 3.62 -10.78
N VAL A 35 -1.77 3.76 -11.79
CA VAL A 35 -3.17 4.23 -11.64
C VAL A 35 -4.01 3.33 -10.72
N ALA A 36 -3.61 2.07 -10.57
CA ALA A 36 -4.28 1.07 -9.76
C ALA A 36 -3.97 1.17 -8.26
N LEU A 37 -2.86 1.84 -7.92
CA LEU A 37 -2.37 1.92 -6.56
C LEU A 37 -3.04 3.07 -5.81
N ARG A 38 -3.34 2.87 -4.54
CA ARG A 38 -3.78 3.90 -3.61
C ARG A 38 -2.94 3.77 -2.35
N VAL A 39 -2.46 4.90 -1.85
CA VAL A 39 -1.68 4.99 -0.63
C VAL A 39 -2.39 5.99 0.27
N GLU A 40 -2.67 5.57 1.51
CA GLU A 40 -3.28 6.39 2.54
C GLU A 40 -2.34 6.40 3.74
N GLU A 41 -2.01 7.59 4.23
CA GLU A 41 -1.34 7.75 5.52
C GLU A 41 -2.30 7.37 6.65
N THR A 42 -1.78 6.72 7.70
CA THR A 42 -2.58 6.34 8.87
C THR A 42 -2.32 7.29 10.03
N SER A 43 -2.97 7.06 11.18
CA SER A 43 -2.66 7.79 12.41
C SER A 43 -1.24 7.51 12.94
N ASN A 44 -0.64 6.41 12.51
CA ASN A 44 0.75 6.08 12.82
C ASN A 44 1.65 6.56 11.67
N PRO A 45 2.61 7.48 11.89
CA PRO A 45 3.48 8.00 10.85
C PRO A 45 4.40 6.95 10.24
N ASP A 46 4.58 5.80 10.90
CA ASP A 46 5.40 4.70 10.42
C ASP A 46 4.59 3.63 9.67
N GLU A 47 3.30 3.87 9.42
CA GLU A 47 2.39 2.92 8.79
C GLU A 47 1.57 3.57 7.66
N PHE A 48 1.61 2.93 6.49
CA PHE A 48 0.91 3.35 5.29
C PHE A 48 -0.05 2.26 4.83
N ARG A 49 -1.32 2.63 4.61
CA ARG A 49 -2.29 1.72 4.01
C ARG A 49 -2.14 1.77 2.49
N VAL A 50 -1.69 0.66 1.92
CA VAL A 50 -1.51 0.48 0.48
C VAL A 50 -2.57 -0.47 -0.08
N SER A 51 -3.28 0.00 -1.10
CA SER A 51 -4.34 -0.73 -1.79
C SER A 51 -4.00 -0.83 -3.29
N GLY A 52 -4.29 -1.99 -3.88
CA GLY A 52 -3.98 -2.25 -5.29
C GLY A 52 -4.99 -3.20 -5.93
N ARG A 53 -4.75 -3.61 -7.19
CA ARG A 53 -5.64 -4.48 -7.98
C ARG A 53 -5.68 -5.96 -7.53
N GLY A 54 -4.86 -6.35 -6.56
CA GLY A 54 -4.79 -7.71 -6.06
C GLY A 54 -3.53 -7.92 -5.24
N GLU A 55 -3.37 -9.12 -4.69
CA GLU A 55 -2.19 -9.49 -3.90
C GLU A 55 -0.90 -9.44 -4.74
N LEU A 56 -0.89 -10.10 -5.90
CA LEU A 56 0.26 -10.14 -6.80
C LEU A 56 0.77 -8.74 -7.16
N HIS A 57 -0.14 -7.79 -7.37
CA HIS A 57 0.22 -6.41 -7.68
C HIS A 57 1.06 -5.77 -6.56
N LEU A 58 0.68 -6.01 -5.31
CA LEU A 58 1.39 -5.50 -4.15
C LEU A 58 2.69 -6.28 -3.89
N SER A 59 2.69 -7.59 -4.14
CA SER A 59 3.90 -8.42 -4.02
C SER A 59 5.01 -7.97 -4.98
N VAL A 60 4.66 -7.62 -6.22
CA VAL A 60 5.62 -7.10 -7.20
C VAL A 60 6.23 -5.77 -6.72
N LEU A 61 5.41 -4.86 -6.18
CA LEU A 61 5.90 -3.60 -5.61
C LEU A 61 6.88 -3.85 -4.45
N ILE A 62 6.52 -4.75 -3.53
CA ILE A 62 7.38 -5.11 -2.38
C ILE A 62 8.72 -5.67 -2.87
N GLU A 63 8.70 -6.59 -3.84
CA GLU A 63 9.92 -7.20 -4.37
C GLU A 63 10.81 -6.18 -5.10
N ASN A 64 10.22 -5.25 -5.84
CA ASN A 64 10.95 -4.16 -6.46
C ASN A 64 11.60 -3.27 -5.39
N MET A 65 10.86 -2.86 -4.36
CA MET A 65 11.40 -2.09 -3.24
C MET A 65 12.52 -2.85 -2.51
N ARG A 66 12.38 -4.16 -2.32
CA ARG A 66 13.44 -5.00 -1.72
C ARG A 66 14.70 -4.99 -2.57
N ARG A 67 14.58 -5.12 -3.89
CA ARG A 67 15.73 -5.04 -4.84
C ARG A 67 16.36 -3.65 -4.90
N GLU A 68 15.57 -2.61 -4.68
CA GLU A 68 16.05 -1.23 -4.53
C GLU A 68 16.76 -0.99 -3.18
N GLY A 69 16.69 -1.93 -2.23
CA GLY A 69 17.36 -1.86 -0.93
C GLY A 69 16.49 -1.25 0.19
N TYR A 70 15.17 -1.24 0.02
CA TYR A 70 14.25 -0.86 1.09
C TYR A 70 14.05 -2.00 2.08
N GLU A 71 13.97 -1.62 3.34
CA GLU A 71 13.59 -2.51 4.44
C GLU A 71 12.26 -2.05 5.00
N LEU A 72 11.26 -2.93 4.94
CA LEU A 72 9.92 -2.65 5.43
C LEU A 72 9.26 -3.92 5.94
N ALA A 73 8.34 -3.73 6.88
CA ALA A 73 7.41 -4.78 7.30
C ALA A 73 6.08 -4.62 6.57
N VAL A 74 5.38 -5.73 6.31
CA VAL A 74 4.07 -5.70 5.66
C VAL A 74 3.04 -6.53 6.43
N SER A 75 1.80 -6.03 6.49
CA SER A 75 0.69 -6.80 7.08
C SER A 75 0.15 -7.84 6.10
N ARG A 76 -0.62 -8.82 6.59
CA ARG A 76 -1.38 -9.70 5.70
C ARG A 76 -2.33 -8.89 4.78
N PRO A 77 -2.45 -9.26 3.50
CA PRO A 77 -3.42 -8.63 2.60
C PRO A 77 -4.85 -8.92 3.07
N LYS A 78 -5.72 -7.92 2.94
CA LYS A 78 -7.16 -8.02 3.26
C LYS A 78 -7.95 -7.50 2.07
N VAL A 79 -9.10 -8.13 1.80
CA VAL A 79 -10.04 -7.68 0.77
C VAL A 79 -10.73 -6.38 1.19
N ILE A 80 -10.98 -5.51 0.22
CA ILE A 80 -11.69 -4.24 0.43
C ILE A 80 -13.17 -4.47 0.09
N TYR A 81 -14.04 -4.41 1.10
CA TYR A 81 -15.48 -4.53 0.90
C TYR A 81 -16.06 -3.19 0.43
N ALA A 82 -16.60 -3.16 -0.78
CA ALA A 82 -17.32 -2.01 -1.31
C ALA A 82 -18.83 -2.17 -1.07
N LYS A 83 -19.44 -1.29 -0.28
CA LYS A 83 -20.91 -1.25 -0.12
C LYS A 83 -21.53 -0.61 -1.36
N LYS A 84 -22.09 -1.42 -2.26
CA LYS A 84 -22.90 -0.92 -3.38
C LYS A 84 -24.27 -0.48 -2.86
N THR A 85 -24.53 0.82 -2.82
CA THR A 85 -25.89 1.37 -2.66
C THR A 85 -26.63 1.24 -3.99
N ALA A 86 -27.75 0.51 -4.00
CA ALA A 86 -28.63 0.43 -5.16
C ALA A 86 -29.27 1.81 -5.40
N LYS A 87 -28.80 2.56 -6.42
CA LYS A 87 -29.49 3.77 -6.89
C LYS A 87 -30.74 3.34 -7.68
N ASN A 88 -31.88 3.87 -7.23
CA ASN A 88 -33.25 3.66 -7.71
C ASN A 88 -33.42 3.40 -9.22
N LYS A 89 -33.96 2.23 -9.56
CA LYS A 89 -34.64 1.96 -10.85
C LYS A 89 -36.10 2.46 -10.83
N SER A 90 -36.34 3.71 -10.46
CA SER A 90 -37.69 4.31 -10.52
C SER A 90 -37.79 5.32 -11.66
N ARG A 91 -37.70 4.84 -12.90
CA ARG A 91 -38.07 5.58 -14.11
C ARG A 91 -38.20 4.63 -15.30
N LEU A 92 -39.17 3.71 -15.23
CA LEU A 92 -39.71 2.98 -16.38
C LEU A 92 -40.98 2.25 -15.92
N SER A 93 -42.02 3.02 -15.63
CA SER A 93 -43.39 2.55 -15.80
C SER A 93 -44.30 3.76 -16.01
N LYS A 94 -45.08 3.69 -17.08
CA LYS A 94 -46.08 4.64 -17.58
C LYS A 94 -45.54 5.68 -18.55
#